data_AF-A0A1H6E933-F1
#
_entry.id   AF-A0A1H6E933-F1
#
_cell.length_a   1.000
_cell.length_b   1.000
_cell.length_c   1.000
_cell.angle_alpha   90.00
_cell.angle_beta   90.00
_cell.angle_gamma   90.00
#
_symmetry.space_group_name_H-M   'P 1'
#
loop_
_entity.id
_entity.type
_entity.pdbx_description
1 polymer ?
#
loop_
_entity_poly.entity_id
_entity_poly.type
_entity_poly.pdbx_seq_one_letter_code
_entity_poly.pdbx_strand_id
1 'polypeptide(L)'
;MRRSPVLFSIAAALTAFAIAPAVPAIAATPEQAPACALFAYQPTREGNTLVANGGRTGCLNTATVNVRIVVSQKNAAPKVIGELAQSGTEINLTAKAPCNTGATVEVYTETASSTGAVYRSSSTTFEKC
;
A
#
# COMPACT_ATOMS: atom_id res chain seq x y z
N MET A 1 -14.39 48.06 62.44
CA MET A 1 -15.21 48.49 61.28
C MET A 1 -14.63 49.77 60.70
N ARG A 2 -14.70 49.92 59.36
CA ARG A 2 -14.51 51.16 58.56
C ARG A 2 -13.03 51.55 58.31
N ARG A 3 -12.47 51.21 57.13
CA ARG A 3 -12.61 51.82 55.78
C ARG A 3 -11.65 53.02 55.62
N SER A 4 -10.51 52.77 54.99
CA SER A 4 -9.66 53.78 54.35
C SER A 4 -10.14 54.01 52.90
N PRO A 5 -10.29 55.27 52.43
CA PRO A 5 -10.29 55.61 51.01
C PRO A 5 -8.92 56.21 50.62
N VAL A 6 -8.19 55.59 49.68
CA VAL A 6 -8.13 55.88 48.23
C VAL A 6 -7.55 57.26 47.91
N LEU A 7 -6.50 57.29 47.07
CA LEU A 7 -6.29 58.14 45.89
C LEU A 7 -4.88 57.85 45.32
N PHE A 8 -4.75 56.94 44.35
CA PHE A 8 -4.59 57.24 42.91
C PHE A 8 -3.52 58.30 42.59
N SER A 9 -2.37 57.84 42.09
CA SER A 9 -1.54 58.61 41.16
C SER A 9 -0.94 57.66 40.13
N ILE A 10 -1.17 58.04 38.88
CA ILE A 10 -1.10 57.25 37.66
C ILE A 10 0.31 57.43 37.10
N ALA A 11 1.09 56.35 37.03
CA ALA A 11 2.34 56.34 36.27
C ALA A 11 2.12 55.48 35.02
N ALA A 12 1.95 56.15 33.89
CA ALA A 12 1.84 55.54 32.57
C ALA A 12 3.18 54.91 32.17
N ALA A 13 3.27 53.59 32.23
CA ALA A 13 4.37 52.84 31.61
C ALA A 13 3.92 52.38 30.22
N LEU A 14 4.39 53.09 29.19
CA LEU A 14 4.33 52.65 27.79
C LEU A 14 5.19 51.40 27.63
N THR A 15 4.57 50.22 27.62
CA THR A 15 5.24 48.99 27.19
C THR A 15 5.28 48.95 25.67
N ALA A 16 6.46 49.22 25.12
CA ALA A 16 6.75 49.05 23.71
C ALA A 16 6.61 47.56 23.33
N PHE A 17 5.64 47.25 22.48
CA PHE A 17 5.55 45.95 21.82
C PHE A 17 6.72 45.82 20.83
N ALA A 18 7.75 45.09 21.22
CA ALA A 18 8.72 44.56 20.27
C ALA A 18 8.03 43.44 19.48
N ILE A 19 7.44 43.80 18.34
CA ILE A 19 6.93 42.85 17.36
C ILE A 19 8.15 42.28 16.64
N ALA A 20 8.74 41.21 17.17
CA ALA A 20 9.68 40.43 16.39
C ALA A 20 8.92 39.84 15.20
N PRO A 21 9.43 39.95 13.96
CA PRO A 21 8.87 39.20 12.84
C PRO A 21 9.14 37.72 13.10
N ALA A 22 8.15 37.02 13.66
CA ALA A 22 8.15 35.57 13.66
C ALA A 22 8.06 35.15 12.20
N VAL A 23 9.21 34.78 11.64
CA VAL A 23 9.35 34.12 10.34
C VAL A 23 8.25 33.06 10.26
N PRO A 24 7.41 33.05 9.21
CA PRO A 24 6.44 31.98 9.07
C PRO A 24 7.22 30.67 9.03
N ALA A 25 7.03 29.87 10.08
CA ALA A 25 7.44 28.49 10.06
C ALA A 25 6.66 27.86 8.90
N ILE A 26 7.33 27.70 7.77
CA ILE A 26 6.90 26.81 6.70
C ILE A 26 6.71 25.46 7.38
N ALA A 27 5.46 25.14 7.67
CA ALA A 27 5.08 23.80 8.07
C ALA A 27 5.62 22.90 6.96
N ALA A 28 6.66 22.14 7.27
CA ALA A 28 7.09 21.05 6.42
C ALA A 28 5.83 20.19 6.24
N THR A 29 5.23 20.27 5.06
CA THR A 29 4.20 19.32 4.65
C THR A 29 4.78 17.96 4.97
N PRO A 30 4.10 17.10 5.75
CA PRO A 30 4.61 15.76 5.99
C PRO A 30 4.84 15.15 4.61
N GLU A 31 6.11 14.93 4.28
CA GLU A 31 6.53 14.20 3.10
C GLU A 31 5.69 12.92 3.14
N GLN A 32 4.74 12.79 2.19
CA GLN A 32 3.85 11.64 2.14
C GLN A 32 4.76 10.42 2.08
N ALA A 33 4.92 9.74 3.22
CA ALA A 33 5.66 8.50 3.28
C ALA A 33 5.08 7.62 2.16
N PRO A 34 5.93 7.05 1.28
CA PRO A 34 5.42 6.29 0.15
C PRO A 34 4.52 5.19 0.70
N ALA A 35 3.28 5.15 0.19
CA ALA A 35 2.29 4.18 0.64
C ALA A 35 2.74 2.81 0.12
N CYS A 36 3.36 2.02 1.00
CA CYS A 36 3.77 0.66 0.66
C CYS A 36 2.53 -0.16 0.29
N ALA A 37 2.41 -0.50 -1.00
CA ALA A 37 1.24 -1.16 -1.55
C ALA A 37 1.63 -2.47 -2.23
N LEU A 38 0.79 -3.50 -2.04
CA LEU A 38 0.80 -4.69 -2.88
C LEU A 38 -0.12 -4.46 -4.07
N PHE A 39 0.23 -5.05 -5.20
CA PHE A 39 -0.61 -5.06 -6.39
C PHE A 39 -0.63 -6.46 -7.01
N ALA A 40 -1.74 -6.77 -7.67
CA ALA A 40 -1.95 -8.00 -8.43
C ALA A 40 -2.84 -7.66 -9.61
N TYR A 41 -2.35 -7.90 -10.83
CA TYR A 41 -3.12 -7.69 -12.05
C TYR A 41 -3.89 -8.95 -12.42
N GLN A 42 -5.01 -8.77 -13.13
CA GLN A 42 -5.74 -9.90 -13.69
C GLN A 42 -4.79 -10.77 -14.53
N PRO A 43 -4.85 -12.10 -14.39
CA PRO A 43 -4.03 -12.98 -15.21
C PRO A 43 -4.40 -12.84 -16.69
N THR A 44 -3.44 -13.09 -17.57
CA THR A 44 -3.61 -13.13 -19.02
C THR A 44 -3.14 -14.47 -19.58
N ARG A 45 -3.47 -14.77 -20.84
CA ARG A 45 -3.02 -15.96 -21.56
C ARG A 45 -2.16 -15.57 -22.75
N GLU A 46 -0.94 -16.11 -22.79
CA GLU A 46 0.00 -16.00 -23.91
C GLU A 46 0.21 -17.41 -24.49
N GLY A 47 -0.45 -17.70 -25.62
CA GLY A 47 -0.45 -19.05 -26.19
C GLY A 47 -1.01 -20.09 -25.20
N ASN A 48 -0.20 -21.06 -24.79
CA ASN A 48 -0.56 -22.09 -23.79
C ASN A 48 0.00 -21.80 -22.39
N THR A 49 0.30 -20.54 -22.09
CA THR A 49 0.83 -20.12 -20.79
C THR A 49 -0.07 -19.06 -20.18
N LEU A 50 -0.48 -19.26 -18.93
CA LEU A 50 -1.06 -18.23 -18.09
C LEU A 50 0.06 -17.38 -17.50
N VAL A 51 -0.15 -16.07 -17.51
CA VAL A 51 0.77 -15.07 -17.02
C VAL A 51 0.08 -14.24 -15.96
N ALA A 52 0.71 -14.11 -14.80
CA ALA A 52 0.23 -13.27 -13.71
C ALA A 52 1.30 -12.30 -13.27
N ASN A 53 0.92 -11.03 -13.13
CA ASN A 53 1.80 -9.96 -12.71
C ASN A 53 1.36 -9.43 -11.35
N GLY A 54 2.32 -9.26 -10.45
CA GLY A 54 2.06 -8.77 -9.11
C GLY A 54 3.35 -8.30 -8.43
N GLY A 55 3.22 -7.76 -7.24
CA GLY A 55 4.38 -7.23 -6.56
C GLY A 55 4.07 -6.23 -5.45
N ARG A 56 5.09 -5.42 -5.14
CA ARG A 56 4.99 -4.34 -4.17
C ARG A 56 5.71 -3.09 -4.67
N THR A 57 5.22 -1.93 -4.28
CA THR A 57 5.80 -0.62 -4.64
C THR A 57 5.66 0.37 -3.49
N GLY A 58 6.53 1.38 -3.45
CA GLY A 58 6.46 2.44 -2.44
C GLY A 58 6.84 1.98 -1.03
N CYS A 59 7.65 0.93 -0.90
CA CYS A 59 8.01 0.38 0.41
C CYS A 59 9.46 0.72 0.79
N LEU A 60 9.68 1.14 2.04
CA LEU A 60 11.01 1.46 2.57
C LEU A 60 11.73 0.25 3.16
N ASN A 61 10.99 -0.80 3.54
CA ASN A 61 11.53 -2.01 4.14
C ASN A 61 11.59 -3.17 3.15
N THR A 62 12.60 -4.03 3.27
CA THR A 62 12.67 -5.29 2.52
C THR A 62 11.64 -6.28 3.04
N ALA A 63 10.94 -6.96 2.13
CA ALA A 63 10.06 -8.09 2.42
C ALA A 63 10.12 -9.07 1.25
N THR A 64 9.77 -10.32 1.50
CA THR A 64 9.58 -11.32 0.45
C THR A 64 8.16 -11.21 -0.08
N VAL A 65 8.01 -11.05 -1.38
CA VAL A 65 6.72 -11.10 -2.07
C VAL A 65 6.65 -12.36 -2.90
N ASN A 66 5.48 -12.97 -2.88
CA ASN A 66 5.14 -14.20 -3.56
C ASN A 66 3.93 -13.92 -4.46
N VAL A 67 4.11 -14.05 -5.77
CA VAL A 67 3.07 -13.87 -6.79
C VAL A 67 2.64 -15.25 -7.29
N ARG A 68 1.34 -15.53 -7.19
CA ARG A 68 0.73 -16.83 -7.44
C ARG A 68 -0.35 -16.74 -8.50
N ILE A 69 -0.41 -17.76 -9.34
CA ILE A 69 -1.52 -18.04 -10.24
C ILE A 69 -2.42 -19.04 -9.52
N VAL A 70 -3.63 -18.61 -9.16
CA VAL A 70 -4.55 -19.41 -8.34
C VAL A 70 -5.79 -19.76 -9.13
N VAL A 71 -6.09 -21.05 -9.23
CA VAL A 71 -7.33 -21.57 -9.81
C VAL A 71 -8.39 -21.67 -8.72
N SER A 72 -9.51 -20.97 -8.92
CA SER A 72 -10.72 -21.09 -8.10
C SER A 72 -11.39 -22.44 -8.33
N GLN A 73 -11.86 -23.08 -7.26
CA GLN A 73 -12.56 -24.36 -7.32
C GLN A 73 -13.91 -24.25 -6.61
N LYS A 74 -14.98 -24.71 -7.26
CA LYS A 74 -16.36 -24.55 -6.78
C LYS A 74 -16.63 -25.28 -5.45
N ASN A 75 -15.88 -26.34 -5.13
CA ASN A 75 -16.11 -27.18 -3.94
C ASN A 75 -14.79 -27.69 -3.30
N ALA A 76 -13.69 -26.98 -3.49
CA ALA A 76 -12.39 -27.38 -2.97
C ALA A 76 -11.53 -26.15 -2.68
N ALA A 77 -10.43 -26.36 -1.96
CA ALA A 77 -9.46 -25.30 -1.74
C ALA A 77 -8.91 -24.77 -3.09
N PRO A 78 -8.70 -23.45 -3.23
CA PRO A 78 -8.04 -22.90 -4.41
C PRO A 78 -6.69 -23.57 -4.63
N LYS A 79 -6.35 -23.83 -5.89
CA LYS A 79 -5.10 -24.49 -6.26
C LYS A 79 -4.12 -23.49 -6.86
N VAL A 80 -2.92 -23.41 -6.29
CA VAL A 80 -1.81 -22.67 -6.91
C VAL A 80 -1.23 -23.51 -8.04
N ILE A 81 -1.15 -22.95 -9.24
CA ILE A 81 -0.63 -23.62 -10.44
C ILE A 81 0.66 -23.00 -10.97
N GLY A 82 1.02 -21.82 -10.46
CA GLY A 82 2.28 -21.13 -10.76
C GLY A 82 2.61 -20.18 -9.62
N GLU A 83 3.88 -20.05 -9.30
CA GLU A 83 4.37 -19.24 -8.19
C GLU A 83 5.76 -18.68 -8.52
N LEU A 84 5.99 -17.42 -8.15
CA LEU A 84 7.32 -16.81 -8.16
C LEU A 84 7.49 -15.93 -6.94
N ALA A 85 8.66 -16.00 -6.30
CA ALA A 85 8.96 -15.22 -5.11
C ALA A 85 10.27 -14.44 -5.27
N GLN A 86 10.29 -13.23 -4.71
CA GLN A 86 11.48 -12.38 -4.65
C GLN A 86 11.46 -11.56 -3.36
N SER A 87 12.63 -11.16 -2.87
CA SER A 87 12.75 -10.23 -1.75
C SER A 87 13.28 -8.88 -2.21
N GLY A 88 12.76 -7.80 -1.63
CA GLY A 88 13.12 -6.44 -2.02
C GLY A 88 12.21 -5.39 -1.38
N THR A 89 12.58 -4.13 -1.58
CA THR A 89 11.76 -2.96 -1.26
C THR A 89 10.72 -2.73 -2.35
N GLU A 90 11.11 -2.86 -3.60
CA GLU A 90 10.22 -2.81 -4.77
C GLU A 90 10.35 -4.09 -5.58
N ILE A 91 9.21 -4.65 -5.96
CA ILE A 91 9.14 -5.95 -6.61
C ILE A 91 8.06 -5.88 -7.67
N ASN A 92 8.39 -6.33 -8.88
CA ASN A 92 7.45 -6.62 -9.94
C ASN A 92 7.82 -8.00 -10.50
N LEU A 93 6.92 -8.97 -10.32
CA LEU A 93 7.13 -10.36 -10.72
C LEU A 93 6.08 -10.79 -11.72
N THR A 94 6.55 -11.59 -12.68
CA THR A 94 5.72 -12.26 -13.67
C THR A 94 5.78 -13.77 -13.41
N ALA A 95 4.76 -14.30 -12.75
CA ALA A 95 4.58 -15.74 -12.60
C ALA A 95 3.99 -16.34 -13.89
N LYS A 96 4.38 -17.57 -14.22
CA LYS A 96 3.91 -18.30 -15.40
C LYS A 96 3.46 -19.71 -15.04
N ALA A 97 2.41 -20.19 -15.68
CA ALA A 97 1.92 -21.57 -15.53
C ALA A 97 1.40 -22.12 -16.86
N PRO A 98 1.53 -23.43 -17.12
CA PRO A 98 0.95 -24.04 -18.31
C PRO A 98 -0.60 -24.03 -18.26
N CYS A 99 -1.20 -23.89 -19.43
CA CYS A 99 -2.65 -23.87 -19.68
C CYS A 99 -2.94 -24.86 -20.83
N ASN A 100 -2.88 -26.15 -20.49
CA ASN A 100 -2.90 -27.28 -21.44
C ASN A 100 -3.69 -28.52 -20.96
N THR A 101 -4.50 -28.40 -19.91
CA THR A 101 -5.39 -29.45 -19.38
C THR A 101 -6.70 -29.71 -20.16
N GLY A 102 -7.03 -28.93 -21.19
CA GLY A 102 -8.29 -28.94 -21.94
C GLY A 102 -9.55 -28.45 -21.20
N ALA A 103 -9.43 -28.05 -19.93
CA ALA A 103 -10.50 -27.64 -19.04
C ALA A 103 -10.77 -26.12 -19.08
N THR A 104 -11.97 -25.73 -18.66
CA THR A 104 -12.27 -24.33 -18.34
C THR A 104 -11.92 -24.07 -16.88
N VAL A 105 -11.10 -23.05 -16.63
CA VAL A 105 -10.62 -22.69 -15.29
C VAL A 105 -10.90 -21.23 -14.99
N GLU A 106 -11.31 -20.94 -13.76
CA GLU A 106 -11.40 -19.58 -13.24
C GLU A 106 -10.13 -19.28 -12.45
N VAL A 107 -9.41 -18.21 -12.82
CA VAL A 107 -8.06 -17.92 -12.31
C VAL A 107 -7.97 -16.50 -11.81
N TYR A 108 -7.29 -16.27 -10.70
CA TYR A 108 -6.90 -14.94 -10.23
C TYR A 108 -5.42 -14.92 -9.84
N THR A 109 -4.85 -13.71 -9.79
CA THR A 109 -3.51 -13.48 -9.28
C THR A 109 -3.58 -13.18 -7.79
N GLU A 110 -2.79 -13.86 -6.97
CA GLU A 110 -2.58 -13.52 -5.56
C GLU A 110 -1.15 -13.04 -5.35
N THR A 111 -0.99 -11.91 -4.66
CA THR A 111 0.30 -11.40 -4.22
C THR A 111 0.33 -11.38 -2.70
N ALA A 112 1.21 -12.16 -2.10
CA ALA A 112 1.38 -12.26 -0.66
C ALA A 112 2.77 -11.76 -0.23
N SER A 113 2.82 -10.99 0.84
CA SER A 113 4.06 -10.47 1.43
C SER A 113 4.40 -11.23 2.72
N SER A 114 5.69 -11.37 3.02
CA SER A 114 6.18 -11.87 4.31
C SER A 114 5.79 -10.98 5.49
N THR A 115 5.28 -9.77 5.24
CA THR A 115 4.65 -8.90 6.26
C THR A 115 3.23 -9.33 6.62
N GLY A 116 2.67 -10.35 5.96
CA GLY A 116 1.30 -10.84 6.16
C GLY A 116 0.25 -10.15 5.27
N ALA A 117 0.62 -9.10 4.53
CA ALA A 117 -0.28 -8.45 3.59
C ALA A 117 -0.53 -9.36 2.37
N VAL A 118 -1.79 -9.40 1.90
CA VAL A 118 -2.20 -10.16 0.71
C VAL A 118 -3.10 -9.28 -0.15
N TYR A 119 -2.88 -9.29 -1.46
CA TYR A 119 -3.73 -8.61 -2.44
C TYR A 119 -4.08 -9.57 -3.57
N ARG A 120 -5.33 -9.51 -4.04
CA ARG A 120 -5.86 -10.38 -5.10
C ARG A 120 -6.43 -9.55 -6.23
N SER A 121 -6.17 -9.97 -7.47
CA SER A 121 -6.89 -9.44 -8.61
C SER A 121 -8.34 -9.96 -8.62
N SER A 122 -9.19 -9.39 -9.47
CA SER A 122 -10.41 -10.09 -9.85
C SER A 122 -10.08 -11.37 -10.61
N SER A 123 -11.01 -12.33 -10.60
CA SER A 123 -10.93 -13.57 -11.38
C SER A 123 -11.16 -13.34 -12.87
N THR A 124 -10.57 -14.20 -13.68
CA THR A 124 -10.78 -14.31 -15.13
C THR A 124 -10.97 -15.78 -15.50
N THR A 125 -11.96 -16.07 -16.35
CA THR A 125 -12.20 -17.43 -16.85
C THR A 125 -11.43 -17.67 -18.14
N PHE A 126 -10.66 -18.76 -18.19
CA PHE A 126 -9.97 -19.24 -19.38
C PHE A 126 -10.55 -20.58 -19.80
N GLU A 127 -10.98 -20.65 -21.06
CA GLU A 127 -11.42 -21.89 -21.68
C GLU A 127 -10.24 -22.66 -22.24
N LYS A 128 -10.32 -23.99 -22.21
CA LYS A 128 -9.28 -24.87 -22.79
C LYS A 128 -7.89 -24.48 -22.29
N CYS A 129 -7.78 -24.22 -20.99
CA CYS A 129 -6.55 -24.53 -20.28
C CYS A 129 -6.52 -26.02 -20.22
#